data_AF-A0A2S5QZF4-F1
#
_entry.id   AF-A0A2S5QZF4-F1
#
_cell.length_a   1.000
_cell.length_b   1.000
_cell.length_c   1.000
_cell.angle_alpha   90.00
_cell.angle_beta   90.00
_cell.angle_gamma   90.00
#
_symmetry.space_group_name_H-M   'P 1'
#
loop_
_entity.id
_entity.type
_entity.pdbx_description
1 polymer ?
#
loop_
_entity_poly.entity_id
_entity_poly.type
_entity_poly.pdbx_seq_one_letter_code
_entity_poly.pdbx_strand_id
1 'polypeptide(L)'
;MRNGLVTMANKKVKKPTTVQDAPRLELDDIKKMEEPLALPPKNKPKGRPKNENYIPYSDAREFMRGEMIPSRKKYHEWWDRNKPKAIPRYPYRVYKDWVGWNDFLGTDNEFGIRVGRQWRPLDEAVNWVHSLKIESYTKWMEWCKENELPNDIPARPDLVYSNWRTWPHWLGNRPIEALEAIREARKLAVYYIIHIPGVPENVFTFGMEPVGPTAFKERWEREKFTIVRMFWYEPEHSERISHILSALSSPYLGDEKQRVCPNFWEIIYHLELTLQRITKL
;
A
#
# COMPACT_ATOMS: atom_id res chain seq x y z
N MET A 1 24.41 -48.07 53.85
CA MET A 1 24.03 -48.58 55.18
C MET A 1 24.08 -47.42 56.18
N ARG A 2 22.99 -47.28 56.97
CA ARG A 2 22.82 -46.53 58.24
C ARG A 2 22.91 -44.99 58.14
N ASN A 3 21.78 -44.28 58.14
CA ASN A 3 20.87 -43.93 59.26
C ASN A 3 21.40 -42.78 60.12
N GLY A 4 20.57 -41.76 60.35
CA GLY A 4 20.74 -40.87 61.51
C GLY A 4 20.14 -39.48 61.35
N LEU A 5 18.83 -39.39 61.54
CA LEU A 5 18.04 -38.15 61.62
C LEU A 5 17.95 -37.71 63.10
N VAL A 6 18.00 -36.38 63.33
CA VAL A 6 17.44 -35.61 64.46
C VAL A 6 18.02 -35.86 65.87
N THR A 7 18.50 -34.80 66.56
CA THR A 7 17.79 -34.19 67.70
C THR A 7 18.55 -33.03 68.36
N MET A 8 17.73 -32.05 68.75
CA MET A 8 18.03 -30.81 69.43
C MET A 8 18.76 -31.00 70.77
N ALA A 9 19.68 -30.08 71.08
CA ALA A 9 20.07 -29.80 72.46
C ALA A 9 20.12 -28.28 72.69
N ASN A 10 19.01 -27.80 73.25
CA ASN A 10 18.81 -26.48 73.81
C ASN A 10 19.83 -26.24 74.94
N LYS A 11 20.78 -25.31 74.79
CA LYS A 11 21.61 -24.84 75.91
C LYS A 11 21.26 -23.40 76.25
N LYS A 12 20.61 -23.31 77.41
CA LYS A 12 20.22 -22.11 78.15
C LYS A 12 21.34 -21.06 78.20
N VAL A 13 20.91 -19.84 77.92
CA VAL A 13 21.55 -18.56 78.20
C VAL A 13 22.11 -18.54 79.63
N LYS A 14 23.42 -18.34 79.76
CA LYS A 14 24.04 -17.71 80.95
C LYS A 14 24.52 -16.34 80.50
N LYS A 15 23.96 -15.27 81.08
CA LYS A 15 24.45 -13.90 80.93
C LYS A 15 25.75 -13.74 81.75
N PRO A 16 26.81 -13.16 81.18
CA PRO A 16 27.73 -12.29 81.91
C PRO A 16 27.38 -10.83 81.57
N THR A 17 27.01 -9.99 82.53
CA THR A 17 27.91 -9.33 83.51
C THR A 17 28.81 -8.30 82.83
N THR A 18 28.44 -7.05 83.06
CA THR A 18 29.28 -5.85 83.10
C THR A 18 29.84 -5.32 81.78
N VAL A 19 29.30 -4.16 81.44
CA VAL A 19 29.77 -3.20 80.44
C VAL A 19 31.17 -2.72 80.84
N GLN A 20 32.18 -3.11 80.09
CA GLN A 20 33.44 -2.39 79.90
C GLN A 20 34.17 -3.07 78.73
N ASP A 21 34.67 -2.26 77.78
CA ASP A 21 35.46 -2.64 76.60
C ASP A 21 34.70 -3.03 75.31
N ALA A 22 33.87 -2.11 74.80
CA ALA A 22 33.68 -1.98 73.36
C ALA A 22 34.50 -0.77 72.87
N PRO A 23 35.41 -0.91 71.88
CA PRO A 23 36.18 0.22 71.38
C PRO A 23 35.21 1.22 70.73
N ARG A 24 35.24 2.46 71.20
CA ARG A 24 34.48 3.57 70.63
C ARG A 24 35.17 3.92 69.30
N LEU A 25 34.63 3.41 68.19
CA LEU A 25 35.07 3.81 66.84
C LEU A 25 35.06 5.34 66.77
N GLU A 26 36.19 5.92 66.37
CA GLU A 26 36.32 7.37 66.26
C GLU A 26 35.38 7.87 65.15
N LEU A 27 34.83 9.08 65.32
CA LEU A 27 33.89 9.68 64.36
C LEU A 27 34.46 9.78 62.93
N ASP A 28 35.78 9.80 62.81
CA ASP A 28 36.49 9.84 61.53
C ASP A 28 36.52 8.47 60.82
N ASP A 29 36.43 7.36 61.57
CA ASP A 29 36.32 6.01 61.00
C ASP A 29 34.92 5.75 60.42
N ILE A 30 33.88 6.30 61.05
CA ILE A 30 32.50 6.25 60.54
C ILE A 30 32.36 7.12 59.28
N LYS A 31 33.00 8.29 59.24
CA LYS A 31 32.99 9.18 58.06
C LYS A 31 33.63 8.57 56.81
N LYS A 32 34.66 7.73 56.96
CA LYS A 32 35.28 7.02 55.82
C LYS A 32 34.41 5.90 55.25
N MET A 33 33.49 5.34 56.03
CA MET A 33 32.55 4.31 55.55
C MET A 33 31.34 4.89 54.82
N GLU A 34 31.05 6.18 55.01
CA GLU A 34 29.96 6.92 54.35
C GLU A 34 30.41 7.77 53.15
N GLU A 35 31.63 7.60 52.63
CA GLU A 35 31.96 8.19 51.34
C GLU A 35 31.12 7.50 50.25
N PRO A 36 30.18 8.20 49.59
CA PRO A 36 29.33 7.58 48.59
C PRO A 36 30.23 7.09 47.47
N LEU A 37 30.20 5.78 47.16
CA LEU A 37 30.87 5.23 45.99
C LEU A 37 30.55 6.12 44.79
N ALA A 38 31.53 6.89 44.31
CA ALA A 38 31.36 7.71 43.14
C ALA A 38 31.01 6.76 41.99
N LEU A 39 29.77 6.88 41.49
CA LEU A 39 29.33 6.11 40.33
C LEU A 39 30.35 6.31 39.21
N PRO A 40 30.80 5.24 38.53
CA PRO A 40 31.72 5.37 37.41
C PRO A 40 31.17 6.39 36.42
N PRO A 41 32.03 7.21 35.76
CA PRO A 41 31.57 8.24 34.84
C PRO A 41 30.60 7.61 33.85
N LYS A 42 29.36 8.12 33.79
CA LYS A 42 28.33 7.61 32.88
C LYS A 42 28.93 7.61 31.48
N ASN A 43 29.21 6.42 30.92
CA ASN A 43 29.65 6.30 29.54
C ASN A 43 28.62 7.05 28.69
N LYS A 44 29.08 8.07 27.95
CA LYS A 44 28.21 8.77 26.99
C LYS A 44 27.55 7.69 26.13
N PRO A 45 26.21 7.70 25.95
CA PRO A 45 25.57 6.68 25.15
C PRO A 45 26.29 6.63 23.80
N LYS A 46 26.84 5.45 23.45
CA LYS A 46 27.46 5.26 22.14
C LYS A 46 26.45 5.75 21.11
N GLY A 47 26.84 6.76 20.33
CA GLY A 47 25.97 7.33 19.31
C GLY A 47 25.41 6.21 18.43
N ARG A 48 24.18 6.39 17.94
CA ARG A 48 23.55 5.42 17.03
C ARG A 48 24.54 5.05 15.93
N PRO A 49 24.76 3.74 15.65
CA PRO A 49 25.74 3.32 14.64
C PRO A 49 25.45 4.06 13.32
N LYS A 50 26.51 4.57 12.69
CA LYS A 50 26.41 5.24 11.40
C LYS A 50 25.91 4.21 10.40
N ASN A 51 24.83 4.53 9.69
CA ASN A 51 24.39 3.68 8.60
C ASN A 51 25.39 3.88 7.45
N GLU A 52 26.17 2.86 7.13
CA GLU A 52 27.19 2.92 6.06
C GLU A 52 26.57 2.92 4.65
N ASN A 53 25.25 2.66 4.55
CA ASN A 53 24.50 2.57 3.30
C ASN A 53 23.96 3.91 2.77
N TYR A 54 24.43 5.06 3.26
CA TYR A 54 24.00 6.36 2.75
C TYR A 54 24.76 6.74 1.49
N ILE A 55 24.04 7.18 0.45
CA ILE A 55 24.66 7.68 -0.78
C ILE A 55 25.47 8.96 -0.52
N PRO A 56 26.52 9.24 -1.30
CA PRO A 56 27.32 10.46 -1.20
C PRO A 56 26.48 11.74 -1.22
N TYR A 57 27.03 12.83 -0.68
CA TYR A 57 26.31 14.11 -0.60
C TYR A 57 25.84 14.62 -1.97
N SER A 58 26.66 14.48 -3.01
CA SER A 58 26.30 14.93 -4.37
C SER A 58 25.09 14.18 -4.92
N ASP A 59 25.09 12.86 -4.82
CA ASP A 59 23.99 12.03 -5.31
C ASP A 59 22.72 12.26 -4.48
N ALA A 60 22.88 12.46 -3.16
CA ALA A 60 21.77 12.77 -2.27
C ALA A 60 21.09 14.09 -2.62
N ARG A 61 21.85 15.17 -2.85
CA ARG A 61 21.25 16.47 -3.23
C ARG A 61 20.60 16.40 -4.61
N GLU A 62 21.17 15.69 -5.57
CA GLU A 62 20.58 15.53 -6.90
C GLU A 62 19.24 14.80 -6.84
N PHE A 63 19.20 13.70 -6.08
CA PHE A 63 17.96 12.98 -5.80
C PHE A 63 16.93 13.90 -5.12
N MET A 64 17.33 14.61 -4.07
CA MET A 64 16.41 15.44 -3.29
C MET A 64 15.90 16.67 -4.07
N ARG A 65 16.71 17.23 -4.95
CA ARG A 65 16.29 18.28 -5.90
C ARG A 65 15.27 17.74 -6.90
N GLY A 66 15.44 16.50 -7.35
CA GLY A 66 14.46 15.80 -8.16
C GLY A 66 13.10 15.63 -7.47
N GLU A 67 13.09 15.51 -6.15
CA GLU A 67 11.87 15.37 -5.35
C GLU A 67 11.16 16.73 -5.08
N MET A 68 11.77 17.89 -5.39
CA MET A 68 11.20 19.25 -5.24
C MET A 68 10.50 19.53 -3.91
N ILE A 69 11.12 19.14 -2.80
CA ILE A 69 10.53 19.33 -1.48
C ILE A 69 10.68 20.79 -1.05
N PRO A 70 9.58 21.50 -0.70
CA PRO A 70 9.60 22.95 -0.60
C PRO A 70 10.29 23.49 0.66
N SER A 71 10.47 22.67 1.71
CA SER A 71 11.10 23.14 2.95
C SER A 71 11.63 22.00 3.81
N ARG A 72 12.51 22.34 4.76
CA ARG A 72 12.98 21.42 5.81
C ARG A 72 11.84 20.72 6.56
N LYS A 73 10.78 21.44 6.91
CA LYS A 73 9.65 20.85 7.64
C LYS A 73 8.97 19.78 6.79
N LYS A 74 8.72 20.11 5.51
CA LYS A 74 8.13 19.18 4.55
C LYS A 74 9.05 18.01 4.20
N TYR A 75 10.36 18.21 4.24
CA TYR A 75 11.34 17.13 4.13
C TYR A 75 11.19 16.10 5.24
N HIS A 76 11.02 16.52 6.50
CA HIS A 76 10.81 15.59 7.59
C HIS A 76 9.49 14.82 7.44
N GLU A 77 8.41 15.49 7.02
CA GLU A 77 7.12 14.85 6.72
C GLU A 77 7.25 13.81 5.59
N TRP A 78 7.93 14.17 4.49
CA TRP A 78 8.22 13.27 3.37
C TRP A 78 9.10 12.08 3.79
N TRP A 79 10.13 12.32 4.61
CA TRP A 79 11.03 11.26 5.07
C TRP A 79 10.30 10.28 5.99
N ASP A 80 9.44 10.76 6.88
CA ASP A 80 8.67 9.89 7.79
C ASP A 80 7.65 9.03 7.02
N ARG A 81 7.12 9.51 5.88
CA ARG A 81 6.25 8.74 4.96
C ARG A 81 7.02 7.69 4.14
N ASN A 82 8.13 8.08 3.51
CA ASN A 82 8.83 7.24 2.54
C ASN A 82 9.94 6.36 3.16
N LYS A 83 10.50 6.78 4.29
CA LYS A 83 11.61 6.14 5.02
C LYS A 83 12.71 5.57 4.09
N PRO A 84 13.29 6.41 3.20
CA PRO A 84 14.30 5.97 2.26
C PRO A 84 15.53 5.43 3.00
N LYS A 85 15.98 4.22 2.64
CA LYS A 85 17.18 3.59 3.25
C LYS A 85 18.46 4.36 2.91
N ALA A 86 18.54 4.87 1.67
CA ALA A 86 19.71 5.56 1.13
C ALA A 86 19.85 7.01 1.61
N ILE A 87 18.79 7.62 2.17
CA ILE A 87 18.78 9.03 2.54
C ILE A 87 18.59 9.19 4.05
N PRO A 88 19.52 9.87 4.74
CA PRO A 88 19.45 10.06 6.19
C PRO A 88 18.33 11.01 6.61
N ARG A 89 17.62 10.72 7.70
CA ARG A 89 16.60 11.63 8.29
C ARG A 89 17.14 13.02 8.65
N TYR A 90 18.42 13.07 9.02
CA TYR A 90 19.12 14.27 9.43
C TYR A 90 20.42 14.40 8.61
N PRO A 91 20.33 14.86 7.34
CA PRO A 91 21.46 14.94 6.42
C PRO A 91 22.65 15.73 6.98
N TYR A 92 22.37 16.86 7.64
CA TYR A 92 23.36 17.73 8.30
C TYR A 92 24.17 17.06 9.42
N ARG A 93 23.78 15.87 9.91
CA ARG A 93 24.54 15.09 10.90
C ARG A 93 25.40 13.99 10.27
N VAL A 94 25.16 13.67 8.99
CA VAL A 94 25.76 12.54 8.30
C VAL A 94 26.79 13.02 7.29
N TYR A 95 26.42 14.00 6.47
CA TYR A 95 27.28 14.56 5.44
C TYR A 95 28.25 15.58 6.03
N LYS A 96 29.54 15.39 5.75
CA LYS A 96 30.61 16.32 6.16
C LYS A 96 30.58 17.59 5.30
N ASP A 97 30.30 17.44 4.02
CA ASP A 97 30.26 18.54 3.03
C ASP A 97 28.89 19.25 2.99
N TRP A 98 28.17 19.23 4.11
CA TRP A 98 26.84 19.83 4.20
C TRP A 98 26.92 21.36 4.12
N VAL A 99 26.27 21.93 3.11
CA VAL A 99 26.21 23.39 2.92
C VAL A 99 25.00 23.97 3.64
N GLY A 100 23.81 23.42 3.38
CA GLY A 100 22.56 23.95 3.94
C GLY A 100 21.33 23.30 3.33
N TRP A 101 20.17 23.61 3.91
CA TRP A 101 18.89 23.08 3.42
C TRP A 101 18.54 23.58 2.02
N ASN A 102 18.89 24.83 1.70
CA ASN A 102 18.64 25.43 0.41
C ASN A 102 19.44 24.70 -0.69
N ASP A 103 20.73 24.45 -0.46
CA ASP A 103 21.57 23.67 -1.38
C ASP A 103 21.07 22.23 -1.55
N PHE A 104 20.73 21.57 -0.43
CA PHE A 104 20.33 20.16 -0.44
C PHE A 104 18.97 19.90 -1.09
N LEU A 105 18.00 20.80 -0.89
CA LEU A 105 16.65 20.67 -1.47
C LEU A 105 16.51 21.39 -2.81
N GLY A 106 17.47 22.26 -3.18
CA GLY A 106 17.34 23.14 -4.35
C GLY A 106 16.27 24.22 -4.16
N THR A 107 16.11 24.71 -2.92
CA THR A 107 15.11 25.75 -2.62
C THR A 107 15.80 27.09 -2.41
N ASP A 108 15.15 28.16 -2.84
CA ASP A 108 15.59 29.56 -2.73
C ASP A 108 15.00 30.27 -1.50
N ASN A 109 14.62 29.51 -0.47
CA ASN A 109 14.00 30.06 0.73
C ASN A 109 14.93 31.06 1.42
N GLU A 110 14.61 32.35 1.36
CA GLU A 110 15.38 33.38 2.07
C GLU A 110 15.33 33.16 3.59
N PHE A 111 16.51 33.13 4.23
CA PHE A 111 16.63 32.92 5.67
C PHE A 111 15.98 34.08 6.43
N GLY A 112 14.99 33.77 7.27
CA GLY A 112 14.33 34.76 8.15
C GLY A 112 13.08 35.41 7.56
N ILE A 113 12.79 35.21 6.26
CA ILE A 113 11.53 35.64 5.67
C ILE A 113 10.52 34.50 5.78
N ARG A 114 9.44 34.74 6.53
CA ARG A 114 8.23 33.91 6.38
C ARG A 114 7.60 34.31 5.05
N VAL A 115 8.07 33.70 3.96
CA VAL A 115 7.38 33.82 2.68
C VAL A 115 6.05 33.08 2.87
N GLY A 116 5.02 33.82 3.26
CA GLY A 116 3.66 33.34 3.27
C GLY A 116 3.21 33.17 1.82
N ARG A 117 3.78 32.18 1.10
CA ARG A 117 3.26 31.79 -0.21
C ARG A 117 1.80 31.41 0.01
N GLN A 118 0.90 32.25 -0.46
CA GLN A 118 -0.51 31.92 -0.53
C GLN A 118 -0.67 30.98 -1.71
N TRP A 119 -0.92 29.72 -1.38
CA TRP A 119 -1.28 28.72 -2.39
C TRP A 119 -2.70 28.99 -2.84
N ARG A 120 -2.91 28.88 -4.15
CA ARG A 120 -4.25 28.91 -4.72
C ARG A 120 -5.12 27.82 -4.06
N PRO A 121 -6.44 28.00 -3.89
CA PRO A 121 -7.32 26.92 -3.42
C PRO A 121 -7.12 25.64 -4.23
N LEU A 122 -7.18 24.48 -3.56
CA LEU A 122 -6.91 23.17 -4.18
C LEU A 122 -7.75 22.98 -5.45
N ASP A 123 -9.04 23.32 -5.43
CA ASP A 123 -9.96 23.09 -6.55
C ASP A 123 -9.57 23.91 -7.79
N GLU A 124 -9.17 25.18 -7.60
CA GLU A 124 -8.71 26.02 -8.71
C GLU A 124 -7.33 25.60 -9.22
N ALA A 125 -6.45 25.14 -8.33
CA ALA A 125 -5.14 24.63 -8.71
C ALA A 125 -5.27 23.32 -9.52
N VAL A 126 -6.19 22.44 -9.12
CA VAL A 126 -6.53 21.21 -9.86
C VAL A 126 -7.05 21.55 -11.26
N ASN A 127 -7.98 22.51 -11.38
CA ASN A 127 -8.50 22.94 -12.69
C ASN A 127 -7.39 23.45 -13.62
N TRP A 128 -6.43 24.20 -13.08
CA TRP A 128 -5.28 24.66 -13.85
C TRP A 128 -4.37 23.49 -14.27
N VAL A 129 -4.08 22.56 -13.37
CA VAL A 129 -3.24 21.38 -13.69
C VAL A 129 -3.91 20.50 -14.73
N HIS A 130 -5.23 20.34 -14.70
CA HIS A 130 -5.97 19.59 -15.71
C HIS A 130 -5.84 20.20 -17.11
N SER A 131 -5.66 21.52 -17.23
CA SER A 131 -5.43 22.19 -18.51
C SER A 131 -4.12 21.77 -19.19
N LEU A 132 -3.14 21.31 -18.39
CA LEU A 132 -1.82 20.88 -18.88
C LEU A 132 -1.82 19.44 -19.41
N LYS A 133 -2.87 18.65 -19.13
CA LYS A 133 -3.05 17.26 -19.59
C LYS A 133 -1.83 16.35 -19.31
N ILE A 134 -1.26 16.46 -18.11
CA ILE A 134 -0.09 15.67 -17.71
C ILE A 134 -0.52 14.31 -17.14
N GLU A 135 -0.03 13.24 -17.75
CA GLU A 135 -0.58 11.88 -17.53
C GLU A 135 0.00 11.12 -16.32
N SER A 136 1.09 11.59 -15.73
CA SER A 136 1.79 10.85 -14.69
C SER A 136 2.52 11.76 -13.73
N TYR A 137 2.71 11.29 -12.50
CA TYR A 137 3.59 11.92 -11.52
C TYR A 137 5.00 12.14 -12.08
N THR A 138 5.55 11.17 -12.81
CA THR A 138 6.91 11.29 -13.39
C THR A 138 6.98 12.44 -14.39
N LYS A 139 6.03 12.47 -15.34
CA LYS A 139 5.88 13.56 -16.31
C LYS A 139 5.62 14.90 -15.64
N TRP A 140 4.86 14.93 -14.55
CA TRP A 140 4.63 16.15 -13.76
C TRP A 140 5.93 16.69 -13.18
N MET A 141 6.74 15.82 -12.55
CA MET A 141 8.01 16.23 -11.98
C MET A 141 9.01 16.69 -13.04
N GLU A 142 9.03 16.05 -14.22
CA GLU A 142 9.83 16.49 -15.37
C GLU A 142 9.35 17.85 -15.89
N TRP A 143 8.05 18.01 -16.08
CA TRP A 143 7.44 19.26 -16.53
C TRP A 143 7.75 20.41 -15.57
N CYS A 144 7.72 20.16 -14.25
CA CYS A 144 8.08 21.13 -13.23
C CYS A 144 9.58 21.52 -13.24
N LYS A 145 10.46 20.67 -13.77
CA LYS A 145 11.90 20.99 -13.89
C LYS A 145 12.16 21.87 -15.10
N GLU A 146 11.46 21.60 -16.18
CA GLU A 146 11.64 22.28 -17.47
C GLU A 146 10.88 23.61 -17.55
N ASN A 147 9.76 23.73 -16.84
CA ASN A 147 8.90 24.90 -16.87
C ASN A 147 8.86 25.59 -15.51
N GLU A 148 8.79 26.92 -15.51
CA GLU A 148 8.59 27.70 -14.30
C GLU A 148 7.14 27.56 -13.82
N LEU A 149 6.96 27.02 -12.61
CA LEU A 149 5.64 26.97 -12.00
C LEU A 149 5.17 28.37 -11.61
N PRO A 150 3.87 28.64 -11.74
CA PRO A 150 3.27 29.79 -11.09
C PRO A 150 3.58 29.80 -9.59
N ASN A 151 3.88 30.98 -9.04
CA ASN A 151 4.24 31.15 -7.62
C ASN A 151 3.15 30.67 -6.64
N ASP A 152 1.91 30.57 -7.12
CA ASP A 152 0.72 30.16 -6.37
C ASP A 152 0.39 28.67 -6.52
N ILE A 153 1.17 27.90 -7.29
CA ILE A 153 0.97 26.47 -7.50
C ILE A 153 2.16 25.67 -6.96
N PRO A 154 1.94 24.74 -6.02
CA PRO A 154 3.02 23.94 -5.48
C PRO A 154 3.39 22.81 -6.42
N ALA A 155 4.70 22.56 -6.61
CA ALA A 155 5.19 21.36 -7.31
C ALA A 155 4.81 20.06 -6.56
N ARG A 156 4.72 20.15 -5.22
CA ARG A 156 4.33 19.08 -4.29
C ARG A 156 3.01 19.40 -3.57
N PRO A 157 1.87 19.28 -4.26
CA PRO A 157 0.56 19.55 -3.68
C PRO A 157 0.21 18.62 -2.50
N ASP A 158 0.74 17.38 -2.50
CA ASP A 158 0.58 16.36 -1.46
C ASP A 158 1.23 16.70 -0.11
N LEU A 159 2.19 17.63 -0.15
CA LEU A 159 2.85 18.17 1.03
C LEU A 159 2.24 19.52 1.43
N VAL A 160 1.52 20.19 0.55
CA VAL A 160 1.04 21.57 0.77
C VAL A 160 -0.42 21.62 1.20
N TYR A 161 -1.31 20.95 0.48
CA TYR A 161 -2.75 21.00 0.74
C TYR A 161 -3.15 20.02 1.85
N SER A 162 -3.91 20.51 2.82
CA SER A 162 -4.46 19.67 3.90
C SER A 162 -5.58 18.75 3.40
N ASN A 163 -6.37 19.22 2.44
CA ASN A 163 -7.45 18.49 1.77
C ASN A 163 -6.97 17.69 0.54
N TRP A 164 -5.67 17.41 0.47
CA TRP A 164 -5.09 16.59 -0.59
C TRP A 164 -5.73 15.19 -0.65
N ARG A 165 -5.99 14.71 -1.87
CA ARG A 165 -6.56 13.38 -2.11
C ARG A 165 -5.51 12.42 -2.65
N THR A 166 -5.26 12.49 -3.94
CA THR A 166 -4.38 11.56 -4.66
C THR A 166 -3.74 12.25 -5.86
N TRP A 167 -2.60 11.74 -6.33
CA TRP A 167 -1.94 12.23 -7.54
C TRP A 167 -2.81 12.15 -8.80
N PRO A 168 -3.59 11.08 -9.04
CA PRO A 168 -4.50 11.03 -10.18
C PRO A 168 -5.57 12.14 -10.13
N HIS A 169 -6.16 12.43 -8.97
CA HIS A 169 -7.11 13.54 -8.81
C HIS A 169 -6.49 14.90 -9.20
N TRP A 170 -5.25 15.15 -8.75
CA TRP A 170 -4.53 16.38 -9.08
C TRP A 170 -4.18 16.52 -10.56
N LEU A 171 -3.68 15.45 -11.16
CA LEU A 171 -3.23 15.45 -12.55
C LEU A 171 -4.39 15.32 -13.56
N GLY A 172 -5.60 15.03 -13.09
CA GLY A 172 -6.76 14.82 -13.97
C GLY A 172 -6.74 13.47 -14.68
N ASN A 173 -5.78 12.60 -14.33
CA ASN A 173 -5.82 11.21 -14.70
C ASN A 173 -6.91 10.58 -13.85
N ARG A 174 -7.99 10.11 -14.47
CA ARG A 174 -8.99 9.26 -13.79
C ARG A 174 -8.64 7.80 -14.07
N PRO A 175 -7.99 7.05 -13.16
CA PRO A 175 -7.63 5.68 -13.39
C PRO A 175 -8.24 4.83 -12.28
N ILE A 176 -9.45 4.36 -12.54
CA ILE A 176 -10.13 3.17 -12.00
C ILE A 176 -11.59 3.34 -12.40
N GLU A 177 -12.30 4.38 -11.95
CA GLU A 177 -13.72 4.59 -12.28
C GLU A 177 -14.01 4.75 -13.78
N ALA A 178 -13.13 5.36 -14.58
CA ALA A 178 -13.33 5.46 -16.03
C ALA A 178 -13.08 4.13 -16.74
N LEU A 179 -12.08 3.35 -16.30
CA LEU A 179 -11.81 2.01 -16.84
C LEU A 179 -12.83 1.00 -16.34
N GLU A 180 -13.29 1.11 -15.11
CA GLU A 180 -14.37 0.34 -14.51
C GLU A 180 -15.69 0.73 -15.14
N ALA A 181 -16.01 2.00 -15.34
CA ALA A 181 -17.19 2.42 -16.10
C ALA A 181 -17.13 1.93 -17.55
N ILE A 182 -15.95 1.92 -18.18
CA ILE A 182 -15.75 1.31 -19.51
C ILE A 182 -15.88 -0.23 -19.44
N ARG A 183 -15.43 -0.88 -18.37
CA ARG A 183 -15.49 -2.34 -18.15
C ARG A 183 -16.91 -2.80 -17.78
N GLU A 184 -17.64 -2.00 -17.02
CA GLU A 184 -19.04 -2.18 -16.64
C GLU A 184 -19.94 -1.86 -17.83
N ALA A 185 -19.64 -0.82 -18.61
CA ALA A 185 -20.28 -0.59 -19.91
C ALA A 185 -19.93 -1.69 -20.94
N ARG A 186 -18.81 -2.40 -20.78
CA ARG A 186 -18.44 -3.60 -21.57
C ARG A 186 -19.09 -4.89 -21.04
N LYS A 187 -19.47 -4.98 -19.76
CA LYS A 187 -20.27 -6.08 -19.17
C LYS A 187 -21.74 -6.03 -19.60
N LEU A 188 -22.01 -5.66 -20.84
CA LEU A 188 -23.32 -5.84 -21.47
C LEU A 188 -23.40 -7.19 -22.17
N ALA A 189 -22.28 -7.76 -22.60
CA ALA A 189 -22.34 -9.03 -23.30
C ALA A 189 -22.56 -10.19 -22.30
N VAL A 190 -23.63 -10.96 -22.51
CA VAL A 190 -23.94 -12.16 -21.72
C VAL A 190 -23.77 -13.37 -22.61
N TYR A 191 -23.00 -14.34 -22.14
CA TYR A 191 -22.91 -15.66 -22.75
C TYR A 191 -23.91 -16.59 -22.06
N TYR A 192 -24.83 -17.16 -22.85
CA TYR A 192 -25.91 -17.98 -22.32
C TYR A 192 -25.86 -19.39 -22.88
N ILE A 193 -26.32 -20.33 -22.06
CA ILE A 193 -26.60 -21.72 -22.46
C ILE A 193 -28.03 -22.02 -22.06
N ILE A 194 -28.85 -22.35 -23.07
CA ILE A 194 -30.27 -22.59 -22.96
C ILE A 194 -30.63 -23.95 -23.56
N HIS A 195 -31.77 -24.46 -23.12
CA HIS A 195 -32.41 -25.63 -23.69
C HIS A 195 -33.75 -25.21 -24.31
N ILE A 196 -33.87 -25.44 -25.62
CA ILE A 196 -35.06 -25.09 -26.40
C ILE A 196 -36.08 -26.23 -26.28
N PRO A 197 -37.36 -25.94 -26.04
CA PRO A 197 -38.39 -26.96 -25.99
C PRO A 197 -38.53 -27.68 -27.35
N GLY A 198 -38.62 -29.02 -27.31
CA GLY A 198 -38.77 -29.86 -28.52
C GLY A 198 -37.46 -30.45 -29.06
N VAL A 199 -36.33 -30.22 -28.39
CA VAL A 199 -35.02 -30.80 -28.73
C VAL A 199 -34.60 -31.80 -27.64
N PRO A 200 -33.85 -32.89 -27.93
CA PRO A 200 -33.42 -33.85 -26.92
C PRO A 200 -32.57 -33.22 -25.80
N GLU A 201 -32.67 -33.76 -24.57
CA GLU A 201 -32.05 -33.20 -23.35
C GLU A 201 -30.53 -33.04 -23.42
N ASN A 202 -29.85 -33.83 -24.25
CA ASN A 202 -28.40 -33.77 -24.46
C ASN A 202 -27.97 -32.73 -25.51
N VAL A 203 -28.92 -31.97 -26.04
CA VAL A 203 -28.68 -30.85 -26.95
C VAL A 203 -28.84 -29.54 -26.19
N PHE A 204 -27.86 -28.67 -26.36
CA PHE A 204 -27.89 -27.33 -25.79
C PHE A 204 -27.69 -26.30 -26.89
N THR A 205 -28.29 -25.13 -26.69
CA THR A 205 -28.07 -23.96 -27.53
C THR A 205 -27.24 -22.97 -26.75
N PHE A 206 -26.18 -22.47 -27.37
CA PHE A 206 -25.37 -21.41 -26.77
C PHE A 206 -25.41 -20.15 -27.64
N GLY A 207 -25.08 -19.02 -27.04
CA GLY A 207 -24.99 -17.76 -27.75
C GLY A 207 -24.45 -16.64 -26.89
N MET A 208 -24.24 -15.49 -27.53
CA MET A 208 -23.81 -14.27 -26.88
C MET A 208 -24.83 -13.17 -27.20
N GLU A 209 -25.35 -12.53 -26.16
CA GLU A 209 -26.27 -11.39 -26.25
C GLU A 209 -25.50 -10.11 -25.92
N PRO A 210 -25.31 -9.17 -26.88
CA PRO A 210 -24.47 -7.99 -26.66
C PRO A 210 -25.15 -6.88 -25.83
N VAL A 211 -26.48 -6.91 -25.68
CA VAL A 211 -27.28 -5.81 -25.11
C VAL A 211 -27.56 -5.97 -23.61
N GLY A 212 -27.09 -7.05 -22.97
CA GLY A 212 -27.26 -7.26 -21.53
C GLY A 212 -28.33 -8.29 -21.17
N PRO A 213 -28.42 -8.58 -19.86
CA PRO A 213 -29.41 -9.52 -19.33
C PRO A 213 -30.86 -9.05 -19.52
N THR A 214 -31.11 -7.75 -19.66
CA THR A 214 -32.46 -7.19 -19.85
C THR A 214 -33.06 -7.58 -21.20
N ALA A 215 -32.31 -7.42 -22.30
CA ALA A 215 -32.75 -7.87 -23.62
C ALA A 215 -32.91 -9.40 -23.68
N PHE A 216 -32.04 -10.13 -22.99
CA PHE A 216 -32.15 -11.57 -22.86
C PHE A 216 -33.43 -12.00 -22.14
N LYS A 217 -33.84 -11.27 -21.09
CA LYS A 217 -35.09 -11.51 -20.36
C LYS A 217 -36.32 -11.28 -21.24
N GLU A 218 -36.35 -10.19 -22.01
CA GLU A 218 -37.44 -9.94 -22.97
C GLU A 218 -37.57 -11.05 -24.01
N ARG A 219 -36.42 -11.56 -24.51
CA ARG A 219 -36.41 -12.69 -25.43
C ARG A 219 -36.92 -13.98 -24.77
N TRP A 220 -36.53 -14.24 -23.53
CA TRP A 220 -37.03 -15.36 -22.74
C TRP A 220 -38.56 -15.30 -22.55
N GLU A 221 -39.12 -14.12 -22.29
CA GLU A 221 -40.58 -13.92 -22.17
C GLU A 221 -41.34 -14.28 -23.47
N ARG A 222 -40.70 -14.09 -24.63
CA ARG A 222 -41.28 -14.41 -25.95
C ARG A 222 -41.12 -15.89 -26.33
N GLU A 223 -39.92 -16.44 -26.17
CA GLU A 223 -39.55 -17.78 -26.68
C GLU A 223 -39.72 -18.91 -25.64
N LYS A 224 -39.84 -18.58 -24.34
CA LYS A 224 -40.08 -19.52 -23.22
C LYS A 224 -39.11 -20.71 -23.16
N PHE A 225 -37.83 -20.51 -23.51
CA PHE A 225 -36.79 -21.52 -23.36
C PHE A 225 -36.34 -21.71 -21.90
N THR A 226 -35.72 -22.85 -21.59
CA THR A 226 -35.18 -23.13 -20.26
C THR A 226 -33.74 -22.63 -20.17
N ILE A 227 -33.45 -21.71 -19.24
CA ILE A 227 -32.10 -21.21 -19.01
C ILE A 227 -31.33 -22.24 -18.19
N VAL A 228 -30.23 -22.74 -18.75
CA VAL A 228 -29.37 -23.71 -18.05
C VAL A 228 -28.31 -22.98 -17.25
N ARG A 229 -27.49 -22.15 -17.91
CA ARG A 229 -26.43 -21.35 -17.27
C ARG A 229 -26.19 -20.04 -18.03
N MET A 230 -25.71 -19.03 -17.30
CA MET A 230 -25.37 -17.71 -17.84
C MET A 230 -24.05 -17.21 -17.23
N PHE A 231 -23.28 -16.55 -18.08
CA PHE A 231 -21.93 -16.06 -17.79
C PHE A 231 -21.77 -14.64 -18.35
N TRP A 232 -20.92 -13.84 -17.72
CA TRP A 232 -20.46 -12.61 -18.33
C TRP A 232 -19.53 -12.95 -19.50
N TYR A 233 -19.76 -12.32 -20.66
CA TYR A 233 -18.93 -12.53 -21.82
C TYR A 233 -17.78 -11.51 -21.84
N GLU A 234 -16.57 -12.03 -21.96
CA GLU A 234 -15.36 -11.22 -22.15
C GLU A 234 -14.73 -11.61 -23.50
N PRO A 235 -14.47 -10.65 -24.42
CA PRO A 235 -13.94 -10.94 -25.75
C PRO A 235 -12.61 -11.72 -25.75
N GLU A 236 -11.79 -11.52 -24.71
CA GLU A 236 -10.49 -12.18 -24.51
C GLU A 236 -10.63 -13.71 -24.40
N HIS A 237 -11.78 -14.21 -23.94
CA HIS A 237 -12.02 -15.64 -23.74
C HIS A 237 -12.69 -16.32 -24.95
N SER A 238 -13.00 -15.57 -26.02
CA SER A 238 -13.75 -16.06 -27.19
C SER A 238 -13.12 -17.28 -27.88
N GLU A 239 -11.81 -17.24 -28.13
CA GLU A 239 -11.05 -18.36 -28.72
C GLU A 239 -11.06 -19.60 -27.81
N ARG A 240 -10.97 -19.39 -26.50
CA ARG A 240 -10.98 -20.48 -25.53
C ARG A 240 -12.35 -21.14 -25.44
N ILE A 241 -13.43 -20.35 -25.47
CA ILE A 241 -14.80 -20.87 -25.50
C ILE A 241 -15.03 -21.70 -26.77
N SER A 242 -14.63 -21.20 -27.94
CA SER A 242 -14.81 -21.92 -29.20
C SER A 242 -14.04 -23.25 -29.21
N HIS A 243 -12.81 -23.23 -28.68
CA HIS A 243 -12.00 -24.44 -28.53
C HIS A 243 -12.68 -25.46 -27.60
N ILE A 244 -13.15 -25.05 -26.41
CA ILE A 244 -13.86 -25.94 -25.46
C ILE A 244 -15.10 -26.56 -26.12
N LEU A 245 -15.92 -25.74 -26.80
CA LEU A 245 -17.12 -26.24 -27.47
C LEU A 245 -16.80 -27.20 -28.61
N SER A 246 -15.79 -26.89 -29.44
CA SER A 246 -15.38 -27.77 -30.54
C SER A 246 -14.80 -29.10 -30.05
N ALA A 247 -14.12 -29.10 -28.90
CA ALA A 247 -13.48 -30.29 -28.36
C ALA A 247 -14.48 -31.23 -27.66
N LEU A 248 -15.49 -30.68 -26.97
CA LEU A 248 -16.39 -31.44 -26.11
C LEU A 248 -17.79 -31.67 -26.70
N SER A 249 -18.10 -31.08 -27.85
CA SER A 249 -19.43 -31.21 -28.46
C SER A 249 -19.39 -31.18 -29.98
N SER A 250 -20.43 -31.73 -30.61
CA SER A 250 -20.60 -31.78 -32.06
C SER A 250 -21.82 -30.95 -32.49
N PRO A 251 -21.83 -30.36 -33.70
CA PRO A 251 -23.00 -29.64 -34.22
C PRO A 251 -24.24 -30.53 -34.29
N TYR A 252 -25.40 -30.00 -33.89
CA TYR A 252 -26.69 -30.68 -34.02
C TYR A 252 -27.35 -30.29 -35.34
N LEU A 253 -27.62 -31.27 -36.22
CA LEU A 253 -28.29 -31.05 -37.51
C LEU A 253 -27.63 -29.97 -38.41
N GLY A 254 -26.33 -29.73 -38.24
CA GLY A 254 -25.58 -28.71 -38.99
C GLY A 254 -25.82 -27.27 -38.52
N ASP A 255 -26.53 -27.06 -37.40
CA ASP A 255 -26.68 -25.75 -36.78
C ASP A 255 -25.39 -25.36 -36.05
N GLU A 256 -24.96 -24.10 -36.20
CA GLU A 256 -23.77 -23.56 -35.55
C GLU A 256 -23.98 -23.30 -34.05
N LYS A 257 -25.23 -23.04 -33.64
CA LYS A 257 -25.57 -22.64 -32.26
C LYS A 257 -26.06 -23.79 -31.40
N GLN A 258 -26.58 -24.85 -32.01
CA GLN A 258 -27.03 -26.05 -31.32
C GLN A 258 -25.95 -27.12 -31.38
N ARG A 259 -25.58 -27.65 -30.22
CA ARG A 259 -24.57 -28.69 -30.12
C ARG A 259 -25.05 -29.83 -29.24
N VAL A 260 -24.60 -31.03 -29.59
CA VAL A 260 -24.83 -32.25 -28.84
C VAL A 260 -23.54 -32.62 -28.13
N CYS A 261 -23.66 -32.99 -26.86
CA CYS A 261 -22.54 -33.50 -26.08
C CYS A 261 -22.94 -34.75 -25.30
N PRO A 262 -22.02 -35.70 -25.07
CA PRO A 262 -22.26 -36.85 -24.20
C PRO A 262 -22.43 -36.45 -22.74
N ASN A 263 -21.60 -35.50 -22.27
CA ASN A 263 -21.61 -35.01 -20.89
C ASN A 263 -21.69 -33.49 -20.86
N PHE A 264 -22.91 -32.98 -20.70
CA PHE A 264 -23.16 -31.55 -20.64
C PHE A 264 -22.48 -30.85 -19.46
N TRP A 265 -22.38 -31.51 -18.31
CA TRP A 265 -21.80 -30.92 -17.10
C TRP A 265 -20.29 -30.66 -17.22
N GLU A 266 -19.59 -31.40 -18.06
CA GLU A 266 -18.17 -31.19 -18.33
C GLU A 266 -17.92 -29.86 -19.04
N ILE A 267 -18.78 -29.50 -19.99
CA ILE A 267 -18.74 -28.20 -20.68
C ILE A 267 -18.98 -27.07 -19.69
N ILE A 268 -20.01 -27.20 -18.84
CA ILE A 268 -20.31 -26.20 -17.81
C ILE A 268 -19.13 -26.01 -16.86
N TYR A 269 -18.48 -27.09 -16.43
CA TYR A 269 -17.31 -27.02 -15.56
C TYR A 269 -16.15 -26.25 -16.21
N HIS A 270 -15.82 -26.54 -17.48
CA HIS A 270 -14.76 -25.82 -18.19
C HIS A 270 -15.11 -24.35 -18.45
N LEU A 271 -16.38 -24.03 -18.64
CA LEU A 271 -16.84 -22.66 -18.76
C LEU A 271 -16.81 -21.92 -17.42
N GLU A 272 -17.15 -22.57 -16.31
CA GLU A 272 -17.03 -21.98 -14.97
C GLU A 272 -15.58 -21.71 -14.55
N LEU A 273 -14.61 -22.46 -15.08
CA LEU A 273 -13.18 -22.19 -14.90
C LEU A 273 -12.68 -21.00 -15.72
N THR A 274 -13.37 -20.65 -16.80
CA THR A 274 -12.93 -19.61 -17.75
C THR A 274 -13.73 -18.32 -17.64
N LEU A 275 -15.00 -18.39 -17.28
CA LEU A 275 -15.93 -17.26 -17.24
C LEU A 275 -16.51 -17.05 -15.85
N GLN A 276 -16.78 -15.78 -15.53
CA GLN A 276 -17.48 -15.43 -14.30
C GLN A 276 -18.99 -15.69 -14.44
N ARG A 277 -19.50 -16.56 -13.57
CA ARG A 277 -20.92 -16.93 -13.50
C ARG A 277 -21.81 -15.77 -13.05
N ILE A 278 -22.99 -15.67 -13.65
CA ILE A 278 -24.08 -14.80 -13.18
C ILE A 278 -24.95 -15.60 -12.20
N THR A 279 -25.00 -15.17 -10.93
CA THR A 279 -25.72 -15.89 -9.86
C THR A 279 -27.12 -15.34 -9.57
N LYS A 280 -27.44 -14.14 -10.04
CA LYS A 280 -28.78 -13.53 -9.97
C LYS A 280 -29.07 -12.72 -11.24
N LEU A 281 -30.26 -12.93 -11.79
CA LEU A 281 -30.92 -12.07 -12.78
C LEU A 281 -32.05 -11.29 -12.10
#